data_AF-A0A3L7VX49-F1
#
_entry.id   AF-A0A3L7VX49-F1
#
_cell.length_a   1.000
_cell.length_b   1.000
_cell.length_c   1.000
_cell.angle_alpha   90.00
_cell.angle_beta   90.00
_cell.angle_gamma   90.00
#
_symmetry.space_group_name_H-M   'P 1'
#
loop_
_entity.id
_entity.type
_entity.pdbx_description
1 polymer ?
#
loop_
_entity_poly.entity_id
_entity_poly.type
_entity_poly.pdbx_seq_one_letter_code
_entity_poly.pdbx_strand_id
1 'polypeptide(L)'
;MSAPLLASHRRRRVGALAALLATLLVLASIVAIGIGSVSIAPGDVLGILGRAIFGPEFVPATPSGGAGATTIVLELRAPRILAALLVGAALAVAGAAFQSLLRNPLADPYVLGTSSGAALGAALAITLPFGGVAWELGGVQLA
;
A
#
# COMPACT_ATOMS: atom_id res chain seq x y z
N MET A 1 -11.43 42.44 -18.90
CA MET A 1 -10.19 41.78 -18.41
C MET A 1 -10.28 41.49 -16.91
N SER A 2 -11.21 40.63 -16.45
CA SER A 2 -11.52 40.37 -15.02
C SER A 2 -11.38 38.89 -14.60
N ALA A 3 -10.54 38.11 -15.29
CA ALA A 3 -10.39 36.67 -15.07
C ALA A 3 -9.45 36.18 -13.93
N PRO A 4 -8.64 36.99 -13.20
CA PRO A 4 -7.62 36.41 -12.29
C PRO A 4 -8.15 35.93 -10.92
N LEU A 5 -9.32 36.41 -10.46
CA LEU A 5 -9.79 36.10 -9.10
C LEU A 5 -10.35 34.68 -8.94
N LEU A 6 -10.95 34.10 -9.99
CA LEU A 6 -11.54 32.75 -9.94
C LEU A 6 -10.48 31.63 -9.93
N ALA A 7 -9.32 31.86 -10.57
CA ALA A 7 -8.23 30.89 -10.64
C ALA A 7 -7.57 30.64 -9.27
N SER A 8 -7.49 31.68 -8.42
CA SER A 8 -6.90 31.59 -7.08
C SER A 8 -7.75 30.72 -6.13
N HIS A 9 -9.09 30.86 -6.19
CA HIS A 9 -10.02 30.08 -5.38
C HIS A 9 -10.01 28.60 -5.76
N ARG A 10 -9.95 28.27 -7.07
CA ARG A 10 -9.86 26.89 -7.55
C ARG A 10 -8.56 26.21 -7.09
N ARG A 11 -7.42 26.89 -7.18
CA ARG A 11 -6.12 26.36 -6.70
C ARG A 11 -6.13 26.11 -5.19
N ARG A 12 -6.67 27.05 -4.40
CA ARG A 12 -6.80 26.88 -2.94
C ARG A 12 -7.70 25.70 -2.57
N ARG A 13 -8.83 25.51 -3.27
CA ARG A 13 -9.73 24.37 -3.04
C ARG A 13 -9.06 23.03 -3.35
N VAL A 14 -8.35 22.93 -4.47
CA VAL A 14 -7.63 21.69 -4.84
C VAL A 14 -6.54 21.37 -3.82
N GLY A 15 -5.76 22.37 -3.41
CA GLY A 15 -4.74 22.20 -2.37
C GLY A 15 -5.33 21.75 -1.03
N ALA A 16 -6.43 22.37 -0.60
CA ALA A 16 -7.12 22.00 0.63
C ALA A 16 -7.69 20.57 0.58
N LEU A 17 -8.30 20.18 -0.55
CA LEU A 17 -8.80 18.82 -0.74
C LEU A 17 -7.67 17.79 -0.77
N ALA A 18 -6.55 18.08 -1.45
CA ALA A 18 -5.39 17.21 -1.47
C ALA A 18 -4.81 17.01 -0.06
N ALA A 19 -4.68 18.09 0.72
CA ALA A 19 -4.24 18.03 2.11
C ALA A 19 -5.20 17.23 2.99
N LEU A 20 -6.52 17.43 2.83
CA LEU A 20 -7.54 16.65 3.53
C LEU A 20 -7.43 15.15 3.20
N LEU A 21 -7.34 14.79 1.93
CA LEU A 21 -7.22 13.40 1.48
C LEU A 21 -5.93 12.76 1.98
N ALA A 22 -4.80 13.49 1.95
CA ALA A 22 -3.54 13.01 2.50
C ALA A 22 -3.64 12.78 4.02
N THR A 23 -4.30 13.68 4.74
CA THR A 23 -4.53 13.53 6.19
C THR A 23 -5.40 12.32 6.49
N LEU A 24 -6.49 12.15 5.75
CA LEU A 24 -7.37 10.99 5.88
C LEU A 24 -6.64 9.68 5.55
N LEU A 25 -5.77 9.69 4.54
CA LEU A 25 -4.96 8.53 4.17
C LEU A 25 -4.05 8.10 5.33
N VAL A 26 -3.33 9.04 5.94
CA VAL A 26 -2.45 8.77 7.09
C VAL A 26 -3.24 8.22 8.27
N LEU A 27 -4.37 8.86 8.61
CA LEU A 27 -5.24 8.40 9.70
C LEU A 27 -5.79 7.00 9.43
N ALA A 28 -6.26 6.74 8.22
CA ALA A 28 -6.74 5.43 7.80
C ALA A 28 -5.64 4.37 7.89
N SER A 29 -4.40 4.68 7.48
CA SER A 29 -3.26 3.77 7.62
C SER A 29 -2.97 3.41 9.08
N ILE A 30 -2.95 4.40 9.99
CA ILE A 30 -2.70 4.16 11.42
C ILE A 30 -3.80 3.26 12.02
N VAL A 31 -5.06 3.57 11.72
CA VAL A 31 -6.21 2.77 12.19
C VAL A 31 -6.17 1.35 11.62
N ALA A 32 -5.88 1.22 10.32
CA ALA A 32 -5.83 -0.08 9.66
C ALA A 32 -4.68 -0.97 10.17
N ILE A 33 -3.56 -0.38 10.62
CA ILE A 33 -2.48 -1.13 11.30
C ILE A 33 -2.94 -1.62 12.68
N GLY A 34 -3.77 -0.85 13.39
CA GLY A 34 -4.29 -1.24 14.72
C GLY A 34 -5.32 -2.39 14.67
N ILE A 35 -6.05 -2.52 13.57
CA ILE A 35 -7.10 -3.52 13.38
C ILE A 35 -6.51 -4.87 12.95
N GLY A 36 -6.90 -5.96 13.63
CA GLY A 36 -6.53 -7.33 13.24
C GLY A 36 -6.86 -8.35 14.34
N SER A 37 -6.29 -9.55 14.23
CA SER A 37 -6.47 -10.66 15.20
C SER A 37 -6.12 -10.28 16.64
N VAL A 38 -5.16 -9.37 16.80
CA VAL A 38 -4.83 -8.69 18.06
C VAL A 38 -5.11 -7.21 17.86
N SER A 39 -6.04 -6.64 18.63
CA SER A 39 -6.33 -5.20 18.57
C SER A 39 -5.21 -4.45 19.29
N ILE A 40 -4.57 -3.51 18.59
CA ILE A 40 -3.49 -2.67 19.12
C ILE A 40 -3.99 -1.23 19.10
N ALA A 41 -3.89 -0.54 20.24
CA ALA A 41 -4.36 0.84 20.33
C ALA A 41 -3.59 1.75 19.36
N PRO A 42 -4.23 2.77 18.76
CA PRO A 42 -3.56 3.67 17.81
C PRO A 42 -2.31 4.37 18.39
N GLY A 43 -2.32 4.65 19.69
CA GLY A 43 -1.15 5.22 20.40
C GLY A 43 0.05 4.26 20.42
N ASP A 44 -0.20 2.96 20.60
CA ASP A 44 0.86 1.94 20.55
C ASP A 44 1.38 1.76 19.13
N VAL A 45 0.52 1.81 18.12
CA VAL A 45 0.94 1.79 16.70
C VAL A 45 1.88 2.95 16.38
N LEU A 46 1.52 4.17 16.81
CA LEU A 46 2.37 5.34 16.63
C LEU A 46 3.71 5.22 17.37
N GLY A 47 3.70 4.68 18.60
CA GLY A 47 4.92 4.41 19.36
C GLY A 47 5.83 3.39 18.68
N ILE A 48 5.27 2.29 18.19
CA ILE A 48 6.01 1.23 17.49
C ILE A 48 6.60 1.74 16.18
N LEU A 49 5.81 2.42 15.35
CA LEU A 49 6.27 3.00 14.09
C LEU A 49 7.31 4.12 14.33
N GLY A 50 7.07 4.96 15.34
CA GLY A 50 8.00 6.01 15.74
C GLY A 50 9.35 5.45 16.16
N ARG A 51 9.37 4.38 16.96
CA ARG A 51 10.60 3.66 17.35
C ARG A 51 11.31 3.05 16.15
N ALA A 52 10.57 2.50 15.19
CA ALA A 52 11.15 1.91 13.98
C ALA A 52 11.81 2.94 13.05
N ILE A 53 11.27 4.17 12.99
CA ILE A 53 11.76 5.24 12.10
C ILE A 53 12.83 6.10 12.78
N PHE A 54 12.58 6.55 14.01
CA PHE A 54 13.44 7.49 14.73
C PHE A 54 14.43 6.80 15.68
N GLY A 55 14.21 5.52 15.99
CA GLY A 55 15.04 4.76 16.92
C GLY A 55 14.52 4.80 18.36
N PRO A 56 14.97 3.86 19.21
CA PRO A 56 14.52 3.71 20.59
C PRO A 56 14.98 4.84 21.53
N GLU A 57 15.99 5.62 21.14
CA GLU A 57 16.49 6.74 21.94
C GLU A 57 15.53 7.94 21.95
N PHE A 58 14.78 8.13 20.86
CA PHE A 58 13.87 9.26 20.70
C PHE A 58 12.43 8.95 21.14
N VAL A 59 12.06 7.67 21.20
CA VAL A 59 10.68 7.25 21.48
C VAL A 59 10.68 6.15 22.57
N PRO A 60 10.25 6.45 23.81
CA PRO A 60 10.14 5.48 24.89
C PRO A 60 9.21 4.32 24.58
N ALA A 61 9.38 3.19 25.28
CA ALA A 61 8.57 2.00 25.02
C ALA A 61 7.16 2.24 25.56
N THR A 62 6.14 1.96 24.75
CA THR A 62 4.76 1.95 25.22
C THR A 62 4.48 0.64 25.99
N PRO A 63 4.03 0.68 27.25
CA PRO A 63 3.85 -0.52 28.08
C PRO A 63 2.70 -1.46 27.67
N SER A 64 1.83 -1.04 26.76
CA SER A 64 0.47 -1.60 26.57
C SER A 64 0.36 -2.69 25.49
N GLY A 65 1.31 -2.78 24.56
CA GLY A 65 1.32 -3.82 23.52
C GLY A 65 2.15 -5.02 23.96
N GLY A 66 1.52 -6.15 24.29
CA GLY A 66 2.22 -7.38 24.71
C GLY A 66 3.37 -7.79 23.79
N ALA A 67 4.27 -8.66 24.26
CA ALA A 67 5.60 -8.93 23.68
C ALA A 67 5.68 -9.24 22.16
N GLY A 68 4.57 -9.58 21.49
CA GLY A 68 4.50 -9.81 20.03
C GLY A 68 3.93 -8.64 19.19
N ALA A 69 3.45 -7.55 19.80
CA ALA A 69 2.79 -6.46 19.08
C ALA A 69 3.72 -5.78 18.06
N THR A 70 4.99 -5.58 18.42
CA THR A 70 6.01 -4.99 17.54
C THR A 70 6.23 -5.83 16.28
N THR A 71 6.39 -7.15 16.41
CA THR A 71 6.55 -8.07 15.29
C THR A 71 5.33 -8.08 14.39
N ILE A 72 4.12 -8.15 14.97
CA ILE A 72 2.87 -8.11 14.20
C ILE A 72 2.75 -6.81 13.40
N VAL A 73 3.05 -5.66 14.01
CA VAL A 73 2.97 -4.36 13.35
C VAL A 73 4.00 -4.25 12.22
N LEU A 74 5.27 -4.57 12.49
CA LEU A 74 6.36 -4.32 11.55
C LEU A 74 6.49 -5.39 10.45
N GLU A 75 6.30 -6.66 10.77
CA GLU A 75 6.54 -7.76 9.82
C GLU A 75 5.28 -8.22 9.09
N LEU A 76 4.10 -8.06 9.68
CA LEU A 76 2.84 -8.50 9.05
C LEU A 76 2.01 -7.33 8.51
N ARG A 77 1.77 -6.30 9.32
CA ARG A 77 0.77 -5.26 8.99
C ARG A 77 1.34 -4.11 8.17
N ALA A 78 2.48 -3.55 8.57
CA ALA A 78 3.14 -2.47 7.85
C ALA A 78 3.41 -2.81 6.37
N PRO A 79 4.01 -3.96 6.00
CA PRO A 79 4.25 -4.28 4.60
C PRO A 79 2.95 -4.43 3.80
N ARG A 80 1.90 -5.00 4.41
CA ARG A 80 0.58 -5.13 3.76
C ARG A 80 -0.08 -3.78 3.49
N ILE A 81 0.02 -2.84 4.43
CA ILE A 81 -0.53 -1.49 4.28
C ILE A 81 0.24 -0.72 3.20
N LEU A 82 1.57 -0.81 3.21
CA LEU A 82 2.41 -0.22 2.16
C LEU A 82 2.05 -0.78 0.78
N ALA A 83 1.87 -2.10 0.65
CA ALA A 83 1.43 -2.72 -0.59
C ALA A 83 0.07 -2.19 -1.04
N ALA A 84 -0.91 -2.07 -0.13
CA ALA A 84 -2.22 -1.52 -0.44
C ALA A 84 -2.16 -0.06 -0.94
N LEU A 85 -1.31 0.77 -0.31
CA LEU A 85 -1.08 2.16 -0.73
C LEU A 85 -0.49 2.23 -2.15
N LEU A 86 0.54 1.40 -2.41
CA LEU A 86 1.20 1.36 -3.72
C LEU A 86 0.26 0.86 -4.82
N VAL A 87 -0.49 -0.21 -4.56
CA VAL A 87 -1.47 -0.77 -5.51
C VAL A 87 -2.58 0.24 -5.79
N GLY A 88 -3.13 0.88 -4.76
CA GLY A 88 -4.16 1.91 -4.92
C GLY A 88 -3.67 3.11 -5.73
N ALA A 89 -2.45 3.58 -5.47
CA ALA A 89 -1.82 4.65 -6.25
C ALA A 89 -1.61 4.26 -7.71
N ALA A 90 -1.10 3.06 -7.98
CA ALA A 90 -0.88 2.56 -9.33
C ALA A 90 -2.20 2.46 -10.12
N LEU A 91 -3.26 1.93 -9.51
CA LEU A 91 -4.58 1.83 -10.13
C LEU A 91 -5.20 3.22 -10.40
N ALA A 92 -5.06 4.16 -9.46
CA ALA A 92 -5.55 5.53 -9.65
C ALA A 92 -4.83 6.24 -10.81
N VAL A 93 -3.50 6.10 -10.91
CA VAL A 93 -2.71 6.67 -12.01
C VAL A 93 -3.05 6.01 -13.35
N ALA A 94 -3.15 4.68 -13.39
CA ALA A 94 -3.57 3.96 -14.60
C ALA A 94 -4.96 4.42 -15.06
N GLY A 95 -5.94 4.46 -14.15
CA GLY A 95 -7.30 4.94 -14.44
C GLY A 95 -7.32 6.36 -14.99
N ALA A 96 -6.63 7.31 -14.34
CA ALA A 96 -6.55 8.69 -14.81
C ALA A 96 -5.87 8.80 -16.19
N ALA A 97 -4.81 8.03 -16.43
CA ALA A 97 -4.12 7.99 -17.72
C ALA A 97 -5.06 7.46 -18.82
N PHE A 98 -5.76 6.35 -18.58
CA PHE A 98 -6.70 5.77 -19.56
C PHE A 98 -7.89 6.68 -19.85
N GLN A 99 -8.50 7.24 -18.80
CA GLN A 99 -9.60 8.19 -18.96
C GLN A 99 -9.18 9.42 -19.77
N SER A 100 -7.93 9.89 -19.60
CA SER A 100 -7.38 11.02 -20.37
C SER A 100 -7.06 10.66 -21.82
N LEU A 101 -6.51 9.47 -22.07
CA LEU A 101 -6.12 8.99 -23.40
C LEU A 101 -7.34 8.73 -24.28
N LEU A 102 -8.32 8.02 -23.72
CA LEU A 102 -9.56 7.65 -24.42
C LEU A 102 -10.61 8.77 -24.37
N ARG A 103 -10.36 9.82 -23.57
CA ARG A 103 -11.29 10.93 -23.31
C ARG A 103 -12.68 10.43 -22.91
N ASN A 104 -12.71 9.31 -22.20
CA ASN A 104 -13.93 8.63 -21.78
C ASN A 104 -13.84 8.39 -20.26
N PRO A 105 -14.66 9.07 -19.43
CA PRO A 105 -14.64 8.91 -17.99
C PRO A 105 -15.08 7.51 -17.52
N LEU A 106 -15.66 6.69 -18.40
CA LEU A 106 -16.05 5.30 -18.13
C LEU A 106 -14.98 4.29 -18.55
N ALA A 107 -13.83 4.74 -19.08
CA ALA A 107 -12.76 3.84 -19.48
C ALA A 107 -12.06 3.23 -18.26
N ASP A 108 -11.84 1.92 -18.32
CA ASP A 108 -11.19 1.14 -17.28
C ASP A 108 -9.88 0.51 -17.81
N PRO A 109 -8.72 0.67 -17.12
CA PRO A 109 -7.46 -0.01 -17.45
C PRO A 109 -7.58 -1.52 -17.65
N TYR A 110 -8.55 -2.17 -17.02
CA TYR A 110 -8.74 -3.62 -17.13
C TYR A 110 -9.08 -4.09 -18.55
N VAL A 111 -9.60 -3.22 -19.42
CA VAL A 111 -10.03 -3.56 -20.79
C VAL A 111 -8.86 -3.89 -21.73
N LEU A 112 -7.63 -3.46 -21.42
CA LEU A 112 -6.44 -3.76 -22.26
C LEU A 112 -5.90 -5.19 -22.10
N GLY A 113 -6.51 -6.03 -21.26
CA GLY A 113 -6.07 -7.43 -21.07
C GLY A 113 -4.85 -7.60 -20.16
N THR A 114 -4.40 -6.52 -19.50
CA THR A 114 -3.30 -6.55 -18.51
C THR A 114 -3.63 -7.46 -17.33
N SER A 115 -4.88 -7.48 -16.85
CA SER A 115 -5.30 -8.35 -15.76
C SER A 115 -5.45 -9.80 -16.16
N SER A 116 -5.93 -10.10 -17.37
CA SER A 116 -5.96 -11.47 -17.88
C SER A 116 -4.55 -12.02 -18.10
N GLY A 117 -3.61 -11.19 -18.57
CA GLY A 117 -2.19 -11.56 -18.67
C GLY A 117 -1.54 -11.81 -17.32
N ALA A 118 -1.80 -10.96 -16.32
CA ALA A 118 -1.32 -11.16 -14.95
C ALA A 118 -1.92 -12.43 -14.31
N ALA A 119 -3.22 -12.68 -14.50
CA ALA A 119 -3.88 -13.89 -14.00
C ALA A 119 -3.31 -15.17 -14.64
N LEU A 120 -3.09 -15.16 -15.96
CA LEU A 120 -2.42 -16.27 -16.65
C LEU A 120 -0.99 -16.47 -16.13
N GLY A 121 -0.21 -15.38 -15.98
CA GLY A 121 1.15 -15.45 -15.45
C GLY A 121 1.20 -16.01 -14.03
N ALA A 122 0.28 -15.58 -13.15
CA ALA A 122 0.14 -16.13 -11.81
C ALA A 122 -0.26 -17.61 -11.82
N ALA A 123 -1.23 -17.99 -12.67
CA ALA A 123 -1.62 -19.39 -12.83
C ALA A 123 -0.45 -20.25 -13.31
N LEU A 124 0.32 -19.78 -14.30
CA LEU A 124 1.53 -20.47 -14.77
C LEU A 124 2.59 -20.57 -13.68
N ALA A 125 2.86 -19.50 -12.92
CA ALA A 125 3.83 -19.53 -11.83
C ALA A 125 3.46 -20.52 -10.71
N ILE A 126 2.17 -20.69 -10.43
CA ILE A 126 1.67 -21.64 -9.43
C ILE A 126 1.67 -23.08 -9.95
N THR A 127 1.29 -23.28 -11.21
CA THR A 127 1.07 -24.62 -11.79
C THR A 127 2.33 -25.24 -12.39
N LEU A 128 3.24 -24.44 -12.95
CA LEU A 128 4.49 -24.95 -13.48
C LEU A 128 5.53 -25.05 -12.36
N PRO A 129 6.16 -26.24 -12.17
CA PRO A 129 7.18 -26.45 -11.16
C PRO A 129 8.53 -25.89 -11.63
N PHE A 130 8.64 -24.57 -11.80
CA PHE A 130 9.89 -23.90 -12.19
C PHE A 130 11.06 -24.16 -11.21
N GLY A 131 10.74 -24.46 -9.94
CA GLY A 131 11.73 -24.85 -8.92
C GLY A 131 12.03 -26.35 -8.86
N GLY A 132 11.07 -27.22 -9.17
CA GLY A 132 11.22 -28.68 -9.03
C GLY A 132 12.19 -29.29 -10.04
N VAL A 133 12.09 -28.88 -11.30
CA VAL A 133 12.98 -29.39 -12.36
C VAL A 133 14.44 -28.96 -12.19
N ALA A 134 14.71 -27.81 -11.56
CA ALA A 134 16.07 -27.36 -11.27
C ALA A 134 16.68 -28.08 -10.04
N TRP A 135 15.85 -28.34 -9.02
CA TRP A 135 16.28 -29.07 -7.82
C TRP A 135 16.47 -30.57 -8.08
N GLU A 136 15.66 -31.19 -8.94
CA GLU A 136 15.81 -32.61 -9.28
C GLU A 136 16.92 -32.89 -10.30
N LEU A 137 17.26 -31.96 -11.19
CA LEU A 137 18.37 -32.13 -12.14
C LEU A 137 19.75 -31.74 -11.56
N GLY A 138 19.78 -31.04 -10.41
CA GLY A 138 21.01 -30.58 -9.74
C GLY A 138 21.32 -31.24 -8.40
N GLY A 139 20.41 -32.05 -7.86
CA GLY A 139 20.53 -32.67 -6.54
C GLY A 139 20.66 -34.18 -6.60
N VAL A 140 21.84 -34.70 -6.94
CA VAL A 140 22.23 -36.04 -6.48
C VAL A 140 22.20 -35.98 -4.95
N GLN A 141 21.21 -36.64 -4.33
CA GLN A 141 21.23 -36.92 -2.90
C GLN A 141 22.45 -37.82 -2.60
N LEU A 142 23.55 -37.20 -2.16
CA LEU A 142 24.57 -37.87 -1.37
C LEU A 142 24.30 -37.56 0.11
N ALA A 143 23.37 -38.31 0.69
CA ALA A 143 23.31 -38.64 2.11
C ALA A 143 22.44 -39.89 2.28
#